data_AF-A0A934FIA2-F1
#
_entry.id   AF-A0A934FIA2-F1
#
_cell.length_a   1.000
_cell.length_b   1.000
_cell.length_c   1.000
_cell.angle_alpha   90.00
_cell.angle_beta   90.00
_cell.angle_gamma   90.00
#
_symmetry.space_group_name_H-M   'P 1'
#
loop_
_entity.id
_entity.type
_entity.pdbx_description
1 polymer ?
#
loop_
_entity_poly.entity_id
_entity_poly.type
_entity_poly.pdbx_seq_one_letter_code
_entity_poly.pdbx_strand_id
1 'polypeptide(L)'
;MRALPCPALLLLLLASLAVSGQPFQLPTPNRALFAPGGEEKYFAPTPGKTWLAGTFGCVRSDGHQLHEGVDILWTQQDKRSEPTDPVTAAAAGTIAYINRKPSLSNYGNYLILRHRIEGLDVCTLYAHLASIRDDLQKGDTLKAGEKLGIMGRTTNTKTRIAAERAHLHFEIILVASQRYAAWHETTLKGLRNDHGNWKGRNLLGLDPRAVLLRQRAEGDKFSLVRIIHAQTELCRVLVKQPDLEFARQHRPLVRANPATDKEGIAAYELVLNFNGIPCQLIPRAPSEVRNYTAKFHLLSVNDAEQKKNGCRKFLTEKGGKWALTPEALQHLDLLTH
;
A
#
# COMPACT_ATOMS: atom_id res chain seq x y z
N MET A 1 -11.30 -31.08 60.23
CA MET A 1 -11.62 -30.56 58.89
C MET A 1 -10.45 -29.71 58.42
N ARG A 2 -9.57 -30.25 57.56
CA ARG A 2 -8.39 -29.55 57.02
C ARG A 2 -8.77 -28.94 55.68
N ALA A 3 -8.63 -27.62 55.55
CA ALA A 3 -8.83 -26.89 54.31
C ALA A 3 -7.60 -27.08 53.40
N LEU A 4 -7.85 -27.48 52.15
CA LEU A 4 -6.84 -27.57 51.08
C LEU A 4 -6.66 -26.17 50.43
N PRO A 5 -5.43 -25.76 50.07
CA PRO A 5 -5.23 -24.52 49.32
C PRO A 5 -5.50 -24.75 47.82
N CYS A 6 -6.22 -23.80 47.23
CA CYS A 6 -6.52 -23.71 45.80
C CYS A 6 -5.25 -23.34 45.01
N PRO A 7 -4.87 -24.05 43.93
CA PRO A 7 -3.72 -23.66 43.12
C PRO A 7 -4.10 -22.51 42.19
N ALA A 8 -3.44 -21.36 42.35
CA ALA A 8 -3.51 -20.25 41.42
C ALA A 8 -2.93 -20.67 40.06
N LEU A 9 -3.78 -20.73 39.04
CA LEU A 9 -3.41 -21.00 37.66
C LEU A 9 -2.71 -19.75 37.09
N LEU A 10 -1.39 -19.77 37.07
CA LEU A 10 -0.58 -18.71 36.44
C LEU A 10 -0.67 -18.86 34.91
N LEU A 11 -1.57 -18.12 34.26
CA LEU A 11 -1.59 -18.01 32.80
C LEU A 11 -0.37 -17.22 32.33
N LEU A 12 0.69 -17.94 31.92
CA LEU A 12 1.81 -17.37 31.17
C LEU A 12 1.32 -17.07 29.74
N LEU A 13 0.92 -15.82 29.50
CA LEU A 13 0.82 -15.27 28.14
C LEU A 13 2.23 -15.16 27.55
N LEU A 14 2.68 -16.20 26.87
CA LEU A 14 3.82 -16.13 25.96
C LEU A 14 3.41 -15.34 24.72
N ALA A 15 3.52 -14.02 24.80
CA ALA A 15 3.57 -13.18 23.61
C ALA A 15 4.90 -13.47 22.89
N SER A 16 4.87 -14.37 21.91
CA SER A 16 6.00 -14.59 21.00
C SER A 16 6.17 -13.36 20.11
N LEU A 17 6.87 -12.34 20.61
CA LEU A 17 7.43 -11.27 19.78
C LEU A 17 8.65 -11.83 19.03
N ALA A 18 8.40 -12.68 18.04
CA ALA A 18 9.37 -12.88 16.98
C ALA A 18 9.36 -11.59 16.14
N VAL A 19 10.15 -10.60 16.55
CA VAL A 19 10.53 -9.49 15.69
C VAL A 19 11.47 -10.08 14.64
N SER A 20 10.90 -10.66 13.59
CA SER A 20 11.68 -10.93 12.38
C SER A 20 12.05 -9.56 11.80
N GLY A 21 13.34 -9.23 11.77
CA GLY A 21 13.83 -8.03 11.11
C GLY A 21 13.53 -8.01 9.60
N GLN A 22 13.11 -9.15 9.04
CA GLN A 22 12.74 -9.28 7.63
C GLN A 22 11.29 -9.80 7.50
N PRO A 23 10.29 -8.91 7.53
CA PRO A 23 8.88 -9.33 7.49
C PRO A 23 8.44 -9.91 6.14
N PHE A 24 9.07 -9.52 5.03
CA PHE A 24 8.63 -9.88 3.69
C PHE A 24 9.50 -10.97 3.03
N GLN A 25 8.85 -11.91 2.35
CA GLN A 25 9.43 -12.88 1.43
C GLN A 25 8.99 -12.54 0.01
N LEU A 26 9.74 -13.01 -0.99
CA LEU A 26 9.31 -12.90 -2.38
C LEU A 26 8.07 -13.78 -2.61
N PRO A 27 6.98 -13.25 -3.19
CA PRO A 27 5.70 -13.95 -3.27
C PRO A 27 5.62 -15.01 -4.38
N THR A 28 6.67 -15.14 -5.21
CA THR A 28 6.78 -16.12 -6.32
C THR A 28 8.12 -16.86 -6.22
N PRO A 29 8.39 -17.90 -7.03
CA PRO A 29 9.72 -18.50 -7.14
C PRO A 29 10.77 -17.60 -7.81
N ASN A 30 10.36 -16.53 -8.50
CA ASN A 30 11.29 -15.66 -9.23
C ASN A 30 12.25 -14.95 -8.26
N ARG A 31 13.56 -15.18 -8.43
CA ARG A 31 14.64 -14.59 -7.59
C ARG A 31 15.43 -13.51 -8.31
N ALA A 32 15.09 -13.19 -9.56
CA ALA A 32 15.89 -12.32 -10.41
C ALA A 32 16.01 -10.89 -9.88
N LEU A 33 15.08 -10.41 -9.04
CA LEU A 33 15.19 -9.11 -8.34
C LEU A 33 16.53 -8.92 -7.62
N PHE A 34 17.11 -10.01 -7.13
CA PHE A 34 18.33 -9.97 -6.32
C PHE A 34 19.60 -10.31 -7.11
N ALA A 35 19.48 -10.61 -8.39
CA ALA A 35 20.62 -10.82 -9.27
C ALA A 35 21.00 -9.48 -9.94
N PRO A 36 22.28 -9.12 -10.01
CA PRO A 36 22.71 -7.95 -10.80
C PRO A 36 22.21 -8.05 -12.25
N GLY A 37 21.51 -7.02 -12.74
CA GLY A 37 20.94 -7.00 -14.10
C GLY A 37 19.75 -7.94 -14.30
N GLY A 38 19.13 -8.46 -13.22
CA GLY A 38 18.01 -9.39 -13.29
C GLY A 38 16.65 -8.76 -13.58
N GLU A 39 16.57 -7.43 -13.73
CA GLU A 39 15.31 -6.69 -13.85
C GLU A 39 14.45 -7.14 -15.03
N GLU A 40 15.04 -7.40 -16.20
CA GLU A 40 14.32 -7.89 -17.39
C GLU A 40 13.71 -9.28 -17.20
N LYS A 41 14.28 -10.09 -16.31
CA LYS A 41 13.77 -11.41 -15.95
C LYS A 41 12.79 -11.36 -14.78
N TYR A 42 12.66 -10.21 -14.13
CA TYR A 42 11.81 -10.03 -12.95
C TYR A 42 10.55 -9.22 -13.26
N PHE A 43 10.66 -8.10 -13.99
CA PHE A 43 9.54 -7.20 -14.24
C PHE A 43 8.89 -7.44 -15.61
N ALA A 44 7.58 -7.60 -15.62
CA ALA A 44 6.84 -7.82 -16.86
C ALA A 44 6.74 -6.52 -17.68
N PRO A 45 7.06 -6.54 -18.99
CA PRO A 45 6.88 -5.36 -19.83
C PRO A 45 5.40 -5.11 -20.15
N THR A 46 5.08 -3.88 -20.53
CA THR A 46 3.85 -3.58 -21.31
C THR A 46 4.10 -3.67 -22.82
N PRO A 47 3.05 -3.85 -23.64
CA PRO A 47 3.22 -3.88 -25.09
C PRO A 47 3.97 -2.63 -25.59
N GLY A 48 5.05 -2.84 -26.34
CA GLY A 48 5.87 -1.77 -26.89
C GLY A 48 6.70 -0.97 -25.88
N LYS A 49 6.87 -1.47 -24.63
CA LYS A 49 7.67 -0.83 -23.57
C LYS A 49 8.65 -1.83 -22.97
N THR A 50 9.65 -1.32 -22.24
CA THR A 50 10.65 -2.14 -21.54
C THR A 50 10.10 -2.65 -20.19
N TRP A 51 10.92 -3.45 -19.49
CA TRP A 51 10.66 -3.94 -18.13
C TRP A 51 10.36 -2.83 -17.12
N LEU A 52 10.83 -1.59 -17.36
CA LEU A 52 10.57 -0.43 -16.49
C LEU A 52 9.09 -0.21 -16.26
N ALA A 53 8.24 -0.49 -17.25
CA ALA A 53 6.82 -0.31 -17.11
C ALA A 53 6.20 -1.23 -16.05
N GLY A 54 6.78 -2.41 -15.80
CA GLY A 54 6.35 -3.34 -14.75
C GLY A 54 6.82 -2.96 -13.34
N THR A 55 7.54 -1.85 -13.18
CA THR A 55 8.00 -1.35 -11.88
C THR A 55 6.97 -0.41 -11.23
N PHE A 56 7.15 -0.08 -9.95
CA PHE A 56 6.30 0.89 -9.27
C PHE A 56 6.56 2.32 -9.75
N GLY A 57 5.51 3.15 -9.76
CA GLY A 57 5.63 4.60 -9.96
C GLY A 57 5.06 5.10 -11.28
N CYS A 58 5.44 6.32 -11.68
CA CYS A 58 4.98 6.95 -12.91
C CYS A 58 5.69 6.36 -14.14
N VAL A 59 5.42 5.09 -14.44
CA VAL A 59 6.15 4.30 -15.47
C VAL A 59 5.25 3.79 -16.59
N ARG A 60 3.95 4.12 -16.54
CA ARG A 60 2.96 3.77 -17.57
C ARG A 60 2.56 5.02 -18.36
N SER A 61 2.06 4.81 -19.57
CA SER A 61 1.59 5.88 -20.47
C SER A 61 2.59 7.04 -20.56
N ASP A 62 3.86 6.72 -20.83
CA ASP A 62 4.95 7.69 -20.95
C ASP A 62 5.16 8.57 -19.70
N GLY A 63 4.90 7.98 -18.52
CA GLY A 63 5.06 8.64 -17.24
C GLY A 63 3.83 9.41 -16.77
N HIS A 64 2.70 9.32 -17.49
CA HIS A 64 1.45 9.96 -17.11
C HIS A 64 0.50 9.08 -16.30
N GLN A 65 0.84 7.81 -16.09
CA GLN A 65 0.05 6.89 -15.29
C GLN A 65 0.90 6.22 -14.22
N LEU A 66 0.36 6.20 -13.01
CA LEU A 66 0.92 5.48 -11.87
C LEU A 66 0.73 3.97 -12.05
N HIS A 67 1.75 3.20 -11.66
CA HIS A 67 1.65 1.79 -11.35
C HIS A 67 1.82 1.59 -9.84
N GLU A 68 0.78 1.13 -9.16
CA GLU A 68 0.68 1.05 -7.69
C GLU A 68 1.47 -0.12 -7.07
N GLY A 69 2.05 -0.99 -7.90
CA GLY A 69 2.80 -2.17 -7.48
C GLY A 69 3.92 -2.54 -8.45
N VAL A 70 4.27 -3.82 -8.45
CA VAL A 70 5.22 -4.41 -9.41
C VAL A 70 4.61 -5.62 -10.08
N ASP A 71 4.96 -5.83 -11.35
CA ASP A 71 4.52 -6.99 -12.12
C ASP A 71 5.64 -8.02 -12.18
N ILE A 72 5.53 -9.08 -11.39
CA ILE A 72 6.55 -10.12 -11.23
C ILE A 72 6.34 -11.21 -12.28
N LEU A 73 7.29 -11.39 -13.19
CA LEU A 73 7.27 -12.40 -14.23
C LEU A 73 7.29 -13.81 -13.68
N TRP A 74 6.61 -14.70 -14.41
CA TRP A 74 6.68 -16.14 -14.17
C TRP A 74 8.08 -16.70 -14.45
N THR A 75 8.36 -17.86 -13.86
CA THR A 75 9.56 -18.67 -14.11
C THR A 75 9.24 -20.02 -14.72
N GLN A 76 7.98 -20.45 -14.65
CA GLN A 76 7.51 -21.75 -15.13
C GLN A 76 6.18 -21.60 -15.89
N GLN A 77 6.01 -22.41 -16.93
CA GLN A 77 4.78 -22.49 -17.74
C GLN A 77 4.37 -23.94 -17.99
N ASP A 78 3.09 -24.16 -18.26
CA ASP A 78 2.58 -25.44 -18.75
C ASP A 78 2.71 -25.57 -20.28
N LYS A 79 2.20 -26.68 -20.84
CA LYS A 79 2.23 -26.96 -22.30
C LYS A 79 1.39 -25.98 -23.14
N ARG A 80 0.56 -25.14 -22.51
CA ARG A 80 -0.28 -24.12 -23.15
C ARG A 80 0.31 -22.72 -22.95
N SER A 81 1.54 -22.61 -22.46
CA SER A 81 2.22 -21.37 -22.12
C SER A 81 1.51 -20.57 -21.01
N GLU A 82 0.73 -21.22 -20.15
CA GLU A 82 0.15 -20.57 -18.98
C GLU A 82 1.12 -20.66 -17.80
N PRO A 83 1.29 -19.58 -17.01
CA PRO A 83 2.18 -19.59 -15.86
C PRO A 83 1.70 -20.60 -14.81
N THR A 84 2.65 -21.30 -14.18
CA THR A 84 2.36 -22.32 -13.15
C THR A 84 2.97 -22.00 -11.79
N ASP A 85 3.60 -20.84 -11.67
CA ASP A 85 4.28 -20.42 -10.45
C ASP A 85 3.31 -20.39 -9.25
N PRO A 86 3.67 -21.04 -8.12
CA PRO A 86 2.92 -20.87 -6.88
C PRO A 86 3.09 -19.43 -6.40
N VAL A 87 1.97 -18.81 -6.03
CA VAL A 87 1.97 -17.53 -5.32
C VAL A 87 1.82 -17.81 -3.83
N THR A 88 2.65 -17.18 -3.03
CA THR A 88 2.76 -17.39 -1.58
C THR A 88 2.60 -16.07 -0.82
N ALA A 89 2.17 -16.15 0.43
CA ALA A 89 2.06 -15.00 1.31
C ALA A 89 3.45 -14.40 1.57
N ALA A 90 3.65 -13.14 1.15
CA ALA A 90 4.90 -12.42 1.36
C ALA A 90 5.21 -12.24 2.85
N ALA A 91 4.20 -12.10 3.71
CA ALA A 91 4.37 -12.01 5.15
C ALA A 91 3.25 -12.79 5.85
N ALA A 92 3.47 -13.18 7.11
CA ALA A 92 2.41 -13.77 7.91
C ALA A 92 1.29 -12.73 8.13
N GLY A 93 0.03 -13.14 8.01
CA GLY A 93 -1.07 -12.20 8.06
C GLY A 93 -2.45 -12.84 7.95
N THR A 94 -3.47 -12.01 7.96
CA THR A 94 -4.87 -12.42 7.91
C THR A 94 -5.49 -11.97 6.59
N ILE A 95 -6.28 -12.84 5.95
CA ILE A 95 -7.00 -12.52 4.72
C ILE A 95 -8.03 -11.44 5.00
N ALA A 96 -7.82 -10.28 4.39
CA ALA A 96 -8.68 -9.12 4.51
C ALA A 96 -9.78 -9.12 3.44
N TYR A 97 -9.47 -9.62 2.25
CA TYR A 97 -10.36 -9.62 1.10
C TYR A 97 -9.97 -10.67 0.05
N ILE A 98 -10.97 -11.23 -0.65
CA ILE A 98 -10.78 -12.09 -1.82
C ILE A 98 -11.78 -11.73 -2.91
N ASN A 99 -11.31 -11.58 -4.15
CA ASN A 99 -12.13 -11.60 -5.35
C ASN A 99 -11.82 -12.84 -6.20
N ARG A 100 -12.82 -13.71 -6.39
CA ARG A 100 -12.77 -14.85 -7.33
C ARG A 100 -13.58 -14.62 -8.60
N LYS A 101 -14.13 -13.41 -8.78
CA LYS A 101 -14.92 -13.02 -9.95
C LYS A 101 -14.08 -12.05 -10.78
N PRO A 102 -13.29 -12.53 -11.75
CA PRO A 102 -12.33 -11.67 -12.42
C PRO A 102 -13.00 -10.54 -13.21
N SER A 103 -14.26 -10.72 -13.65
CA SER A 103 -15.07 -9.70 -14.33
C SER A 103 -15.48 -8.51 -13.47
N LEU A 104 -15.24 -8.52 -12.16
CA LEU A 104 -15.55 -7.40 -11.27
C LEU A 104 -14.38 -6.44 -11.07
N SER A 105 -13.15 -6.79 -11.49
CA SER A 105 -11.96 -6.00 -11.17
C SER A 105 -10.88 -6.06 -12.24
N ASN A 106 -10.19 -4.95 -12.49
CA ASN A 106 -9.02 -4.94 -13.37
C ASN A 106 -7.88 -5.82 -12.83
N TYR A 107 -7.81 -6.01 -11.51
CA TYR A 107 -6.92 -6.96 -10.84
C TYR A 107 -7.25 -8.43 -11.17
N GLY A 108 -8.41 -8.73 -11.76
CA GLY A 108 -8.84 -10.10 -12.02
C GLY A 108 -9.17 -10.85 -10.73
N ASN A 109 -8.70 -12.09 -10.63
CA ASN A 109 -8.70 -12.80 -9.35
C ASN A 109 -7.59 -12.24 -8.47
N TYR A 110 -7.95 -11.79 -7.27
CA TYR A 110 -6.97 -11.25 -6.34
C TYR A 110 -7.34 -11.46 -4.88
N LEU A 111 -6.31 -11.39 -4.04
CA LEU A 111 -6.41 -11.54 -2.60
C LEU A 111 -5.62 -10.42 -1.92
N ILE A 112 -6.12 -9.95 -0.78
CA ILE A 112 -5.40 -9.00 0.09
C ILE A 112 -5.15 -9.64 1.45
N LEU A 113 -3.90 -9.64 1.89
CA LEU A 113 -3.51 -9.98 3.27
C LEU A 113 -3.24 -8.72 4.06
N ARG A 114 -3.66 -8.69 5.32
CA ARG A 114 -3.29 -7.66 6.30
C ARG A 114 -2.22 -8.20 7.25
N HIS A 115 -1.25 -7.36 7.56
CA HIS A 115 -0.09 -7.64 8.39
C HIS A 115 0.07 -6.55 9.45
N ARG A 116 0.65 -6.92 10.60
CA ARG A 116 1.10 -5.98 11.63
C ARG A 116 2.62 -5.96 11.65
N ILE A 117 3.22 -4.87 11.17
CA ILE A 117 4.68 -4.73 11.04
C ILE A 117 5.09 -3.43 11.71
N GLU A 118 5.96 -3.50 12.73
CA GLU A 118 6.44 -2.33 13.49
C GLU A 118 5.30 -1.42 14.01
N GLY A 119 4.15 -2.02 14.37
CA GLY A 119 2.98 -1.26 14.83
C GLY A 119 2.19 -0.57 13.71
N LEU A 120 2.52 -0.79 12.44
CA LEU A 120 1.73 -0.38 11.28
C LEU A 120 0.79 -1.51 10.84
N ASP A 121 -0.42 -1.13 10.43
CA ASP A 121 -1.29 -1.96 9.61
C ASP A 121 -0.90 -1.80 8.14
N VAL A 122 -0.36 -2.88 7.56
CA VAL A 122 0.13 -2.92 6.17
C VAL A 122 -0.59 -4.04 5.46
N CYS A 123 -0.93 -3.85 4.20
CA CYS A 123 -1.51 -4.90 3.37
C CYS A 123 -0.57 -5.32 2.25
N THR A 124 -0.72 -6.57 1.80
CA THR A 124 -0.15 -7.02 0.51
C THR A 124 -1.28 -7.50 -0.40
N LEU A 125 -1.20 -7.14 -1.68
CA LEU A 125 -2.17 -7.53 -2.70
C LEU A 125 -1.51 -8.45 -3.73
N TYR A 126 -2.23 -9.50 -4.13
CA TYR A 126 -1.78 -10.52 -5.07
C TYR A 126 -2.82 -10.64 -6.18
N ALA A 127 -2.54 -10.13 -7.37
CA ALA A 127 -3.50 -10.01 -8.48
C ALA A 127 -3.15 -10.86 -9.70
N HIS A 128 -4.08 -10.86 -10.66
CA HIS A 128 -4.04 -11.61 -11.92
C HIS A 128 -3.99 -13.13 -11.77
N LEU A 129 -4.28 -13.66 -10.58
CA LEU A 129 -4.16 -15.08 -10.25
C LEU A 129 -5.00 -15.95 -11.19
N ALA A 130 -4.47 -17.12 -11.56
CA ALA A 130 -5.24 -18.12 -12.29
C ALA A 130 -6.27 -18.76 -11.34
N SER A 131 -5.82 -19.09 -10.14
CA SER A 131 -6.66 -19.62 -9.06
C SER A 131 -6.18 -19.14 -7.70
N ILE A 132 -7.12 -19.05 -6.78
CA ILE A 132 -6.89 -18.87 -5.35
C ILE A 132 -7.30 -20.18 -4.71
N ARG A 133 -6.54 -20.66 -3.71
CA ARG A 133 -6.91 -21.84 -2.92
C ARG A 133 -8.38 -21.77 -2.50
N ASP A 134 -9.12 -22.83 -2.76
CA ASP A 134 -10.59 -22.84 -2.58
C ASP A 134 -10.99 -22.88 -1.09
N ASP A 135 -10.10 -23.36 -0.23
CA ASP A 135 -10.30 -23.42 1.22
C ASP A 135 -10.14 -22.06 1.92
N LEU A 136 -9.61 -21.04 1.23
CA LEU A 136 -9.33 -19.73 1.82
C LEU A 136 -10.56 -18.80 1.82
N GLN A 137 -10.81 -18.17 2.96
CA GLN A 137 -11.83 -17.16 3.16
C GLN A 137 -11.31 -15.95 3.96
N LYS A 138 -12.07 -14.85 3.94
CA LYS A 138 -11.77 -13.68 4.74
C LYS A 138 -11.71 -14.07 6.23
N GLY A 139 -10.65 -13.64 6.91
CA GLY A 139 -10.41 -13.94 8.33
C GLY A 139 -9.42 -15.09 8.56
N ASP A 140 -9.11 -15.91 7.56
CA ASP A 140 -8.10 -16.95 7.72
C ASP A 140 -6.70 -16.35 7.88
N THR A 141 -5.84 -17.05 8.62
CA THR A 141 -4.45 -16.65 8.84
C THR A 141 -3.52 -17.50 8.00
N LEU A 142 -2.57 -16.87 7.31
CA LEU A 142 -1.51 -17.53 6.54
C LEU A 142 -0.14 -17.23 7.16
N LYS A 143 0.75 -18.22 7.12
CA LYS A 143 2.17 -18.02 7.43
C LYS A 143 2.89 -17.40 6.24
N ALA A 144 4.00 -16.70 6.49
CA ALA A 144 4.89 -16.26 5.41
C ALA A 144 5.38 -17.49 4.61
N GLY A 145 5.36 -17.40 3.29
CA GLY A 145 5.70 -18.48 2.37
C GLY A 145 4.58 -19.51 2.16
N GLU A 146 3.46 -19.41 2.86
CA GLU A 146 2.32 -20.29 2.64
C GLU A 146 1.67 -20.01 1.29
N LYS A 147 1.42 -21.06 0.50
CA LYS A 147 0.78 -20.96 -0.82
C LYS A 147 -0.64 -20.40 -0.67
N LEU A 148 -0.97 -19.39 -1.46
CA LEU A 148 -2.31 -18.79 -1.55
C LEU A 148 -3.01 -19.06 -2.88
N GLY A 149 -2.25 -19.35 -3.94
CA GLY A 149 -2.80 -19.52 -5.28
C GLY A 149 -1.75 -19.85 -6.34
N ILE A 150 -2.15 -19.73 -7.59
CA ILE A 150 -1.30 -19.92 -8.77
C ILE A 150 -1.32 -18.64 -9.60
N MET A 151 -0.14 -18.22 -10.07
CA MET A 151 0.00 -17.07 -10.96
C MET A 151 -0.87 -17.27 -12.21
N GLY A 152 -1.40 -16.18 -12.75
CA GLY A 152 -2.19 -16.23 -13.97
C GLY A 152 -2.04 -14.97 -14.80
N ARG A 153 -3.11 -14.68 -15.53
CA ARG A 153 -3.24 -13.50 -16.37
C ARG A 153 -4.70 -13.03 -16.46
N THR A 154 -5.44 -13.21 -15.37
CA THR A 154 -6.85 -12.81 -15.26
C THR A 154 -6.97 -11.30 -15.13
N THR A 155 -7.94 -10.67 -15.81
CA THR A 155 -8.16 -9.23 -15.77
C THR A 155 -9.56 -8.91 -16.30
N ASN A 156 -10.09 -7.73 -15.94
CA ASN A 156 -11.30 -7.15 -16.53
C ASN A 156 -10.99 -5.94 -17.43
N THR A 157 -9.94 -6.05 -18.23
CA THR A 157 -9.57 -5.02 -19.21
C THR A 157 -9.95 -5.46 -20.62
N LYS A 158 -10.08 -4.50 -21.55
CA LYS A 158 -10.44 -4.78 -22.95
C LYS A 158 -9.45 -5.73 -23.64
N THR A 159 -8.19 -5.67 -23.23
CA THR A 159 -7.09 -6.46 -23.81
C THR A 159 -6.61 -7.45 -22.77
N ARG A 160 -6.68 -8.75 -23.10
CA ARG A 160 -6.13 -9.79 -22.24
C ARG A 160 -4.61 -9.62 -22.10
N ILE A 161 -4.09 -9.91 -20.92
CA ILE A 161 -2.65 -10.04 -20.71
C ILE A 161 -2.16 -11.25 -21.52
N ALA A 162 -1.21 -11.00 -22.42
CA ALA A 162 -0.63 -12.03 -23.28
C ALA A 162 0.22 -13.02 -22.45
N ALA A 163 0.34 -14.27 -22.90
CA ALA A 163 0.95 -15.35 -22.11
C ALA A 163 2.42 -15.05 -21.76
N GLU A 164 3.16 -14.49 -22.71
CA GLU A 164 4.55 -14.06 -22.58
C GLU A 164 4.75 -12.89 -21.60
N ARG A 165 3.67 -12.20 -21.21
CA ARG A 165 3.68 -11.12 -20.21
C ARG A 165 2.81 -11.44 -19.00
N ALA A 166 2.39 -12.69 -18.83
CA ALA A 166 1.68 -13.09 -17.63
C ALA A 166 2.55 -12.81 -16.39
N HIS A 167 1.94 -12.39 -15.29
CA HIS A 167 2.66 -11.94 -14.12
C HIS A 167 1.78 -11.97 -12.88
N LEU A 168 2.43 -11.93 -11.72
CA LEU A 168 1.77 -11.52 -10.49
C LEU A 168 1.88 -10.00 -10.38
N HIS A 169 0.75 -9.31 -10.33
CA HIS A 169 0.76 -7.93 -9.86
C HIS A 169 0.76 -7.92 -8.32
N PHE A 170 1.81 -7.35 -7.74
CA PHE A 170 2.08 -7.38 -6.30
C PHE A 170 2.23 -5.97 -5.74
N GLU A 171 1.52 -5.67 -4.65
CA GLU A 171 1.59 -4.38 -3.97
C GLU A 171 1.90 -4.55 -2.47
N ILE A 172 2.55 -3.56 -1.87
CA ILE A 172 2.65 -3.34 -0.42
C ILE A 172 1.97 -2.02 -0.11
N ILE A 173 0.97 -2.00 0.78
CA ILE A 173 -0.06 -0.97 0.78
C ILE A 173 -0.34 -0.45 2.19
N LEU A 174 -0.57 0.86 2.31
CA LEU A 174 -1.35 1.45 3.42
C LEU A 174 -2.79 1.74 2.98
N VAL A 175 -3.77 1.45 3.82
CA VAL A 175 -5.18 1.72 3.53
C VAL A 175 -5.49 3.19 3.84
N ALA A 176 -6.06 3.93 2.88
CA ALA A 176 -6.32 5.36 3.04
C ALA A 176 -7.42 5.66 4.08
N SER A 177 -8.52 4.90 4.08
CA SER A 177 -9.59 4.99 5.08
C SER A 177 -10.29 3.64 5.28
N GLN A 178 -10.65 3.31 6.52
CA GLN A 178 -11.51 2.15 6.81
C GLN A 178 -12.97 2.39 6.44
N ARG A 179 -13.31 3.61 6.00
CA ARG A 179 -14.66 4.05 5.66
C ARG A 179 -14.80 4.39 4.18
N TYR A 180 -13.90 3.89 3.33
CA TYR A 180 -13.94 4.14 1.90
C TYR A 180 -15.29 3.83 1.25
N ALA A 181 -15.98 2.75 1.65
CA ALA A 181 -17.29 2.42 1.10
C ALA A 181 -18.32 3.53 1.36
N ALA A 182 -18.38 4.05 2.59
CA ALA A 182 -19.25 5.16 2.96
C ALA A 182 -18.85 6.45 2.23
N TRP A 183 -17.55 6.76 2.19
CA TRP A 183 -17.02 7.89 1.43
C TRP A 183 -17.38 7.80 -0.06
N HIS A 184 -17.25 6.61 -0.65
CA HIS A 184 -17.55 6.36 -2.05
C HIS A 184 -19.03 6.63 -2.36
N GLU A 185 -19.94 6.17 -1.49
CA GLU A 185 -21.38 6.39 -1.65
C GLU A 185 -21.73 7.88 -1.69
N THR A 186 -21.07 8.70 -0.87
CA THR A 186 -21.34 10.14 -0.80
C THR A 186 -20.63 10.95 -1.89
N THR A 187 -19.39 10.57 -2.22
CA THR A 187 -18.47 11.39 -3.04
C THR A 187 -18.41 10.96 -4.50
N LEU A 188 -18.62 9.67 -4.79
CA LEU A 188 -18.53 9.07 -6.11
C LEU A 188 -19.88 8.53 -6.59
N LYS A 189 -20.94 9.34 -6.42
CA LYS A 189 -22.32 8.99 -6.74
C LYS A 189 -22.46 8.43 -8.17
N GLY A 190 -23.19 7.32 -8.29
CA GLY A 190 -23.44 6.65 -9.56
C GLY A 190 -22.31 5.74 -10.04
N LEU A 191 -21.13 5.76 -9.41
CA LEU A 191 -20.08 4.77 -9.70
C LEU A 191 -20.34 3.47 -8.92
N ARG A 192 -19.99 2.33 -9.51
CA ARG A 192 -20.10 1.02 -8.84
C ARG A 192 -19.01 0.84 -7.80
N ASN A 193 -19.32 0.23 -6.66
CA ASN A 193 -18.32 -0.25 -5.70
C ASN A 193 -18.49 -1.73 -5.38
N ASP A 194 -17.98 -2.59 -6.26
CA ASP A 194 -18.07 -4.05 -6.12
C ASP A 194 -17.09 -4.63 -5.07
N HIS A 195 -16.30 -3.79 -4.40
CA HIS A 195 -15.18 -4.21 -3.54
C HIS A 195 -15.21 -3.60 -2.13
N GLY A 196 -16.24 -2.82 -1.79
CA GLY A 196 -16.34 -2.15 -0.49
C GLY A 196 -15.10 -1.30 -0.20
N ASN A 197 -14.47 -1.52 0.95
CA ASN A 197 -13.25 -0.82 1.37
C ASN A 197 -11.97 -1.27 0.64
N TRP A 198 -12.02 -2.33 -0.17
CA TRP A 198 -10.86 -2.94 -0.82
C TRP A 198 -10.75 -2.59 -2.31
N LYS A 199 -11.35 -1.47 -2.69
CA LYS A 199 -11.23 -0.91 -4.04
C LYS A 199 -9.88 -0.21 -4.18
N GLY A 200 -9.22 -0.37 -5.34
CA GLY A 200 -7.84 0.12 -5.57
C GLY A 200 -7.60 1.60 -5.22
N ARG A 201 -8.61 2.47 -5.35
CA ARG A 201 -8.49 3.89 -4.94
C ARG A 201 -8.19 4.08 -3.44
N ASN A 202 -8.56 3.12 -2.60
CA ASN A 202 -8.30 3.13 -1.16
C ASN A 202 -6.93 2.56 -0.78
N LEU A 203 -6.19 2.06 -1.77
CA LEU A 203 -4.95 1.31 -1.58
C LEU A 203 -3.78 2.22 -1.97
N LEU A 204 -2.98 2.63 -0.97
CA LEU A 204 -1.83 3.50 -1.19
C LEU A 204 -0.55 2.65 -1.23
N GLY A 205 -0.12 2.31 -2.45
CA GLY A 205 1.05 1.48 -2.71
C GLY A 205 2.39 2.15 -2.36
N LEU A 206 3.27 1.38 -1.72
CA LEU A 206 4.71 1.60 -1.59
C LEU A 206 5.44 0.81 -2.68
N ASP A 207 6.65 1.24 -3.06
CA ASP A 207 7.49 0.49 -3.99
C ASP A 207 7.94 -0.86 -3.38
N PRO A 208 7.38 -2.01 -3.82
CA PRO A 208 7.77 -3.32 -3.29
C PRO A 208 9.23 -3.66 -3.63
N ARG A 209 9.76 -3.19 -4.77
CA ARG A 209 11.17 -3.38 -5.13
C ARG A 209 12.07 -2.70 -4.12
N ALA A 210 11.82 -1.43 -3.80
CA ALA A 210 12.62 -0.70 -2.82
C ALA A 210 12.56 -1.37 -1.44
N VAL A 211 11.37 -1.79 -0.99
CA VAL A 211 11.20 -2.48 0.30
C VAL A 211 11.99 -3.79 0.34
N LEU A 212 11.82 -4.66 -0.66
CA LEU A 212 12.47 -5.98 -0.69
C LEU A 212 13.99 -5.89 -0.81
N LEU A 213 14.51 -4.99 -1.65
CA LEU A 213 15.95 -4.75 -1.79
C LEU A 213 16.55 -4.18 -0.52
N ARG A 214 15.88 -3.21 0.10
CA ARG A 214 16.35 -2.58 1.35
C ARG A 214 16.35 -3.58 2.49
N GLN A 215 15.30 -4.39 2.62
CA GLN A 215 15.22 -5.45 3.62
C GLN A 215 16.35 -6.45 3.48
N ARG A 216 16.66 -6.88 2.25
CA ARG A 216 17.78 -7.79 2.01
C ARG A 216 19.12 -7.17 2.38
N ALA A 217 19.32 -5.89 2.06
CA ALA A 217 20.57 -5.19 2.36
C ALA A 217 20.76 -4.91 3.86
N GLU A 218 19.69 -4.60 4.59
CA GLU A 218 19.76 -4.20 6.00
C GLU A 218 19.64 -5.36 6.99
N GLY A 219 19.11 -6.51 6.57
CA GLY A 219 18.92 -7.68 7.45
C GLY A 219 18.07 -7.32 8.66
N ASP A 220 18.56 -7.65 9.85
CA ASP A 220 17.88 -7.38 11.12
C ASP A 220 17.71 -5.88 11.43
N LYS A 221 18.43 -4.99 10.72
CA LYS A 221 18.31 -3.53 10.89
C LYS A 221 17.19 -2.93 10.07
N PHE A 222 16.51 -3.70 9.23
CA PHE A 222 15.44 -3.20 8.38
C PHE A 222 14.31 -2.60 9.21
N SER A 223 13.75 -1.51 8.69
CA SER A 223 12.58 -0.86 9.26
C SER A 223 11.71 -0.30 8.15
N LEU A 224 10.49 -0.82 8.03
CA LEU A 224 9.48 -0.33 7.10
C LEU A 224 9.03 1.08 7.48
N VAL A 225 8.87 1.35 8.78
CA VAL A 225 8.57 2.70 9.29
C VAL A 225 9.64 3.70 8.83
N ARG A 226 10.92 3.35 8.92
CA ARG A 226 12.02 4.20 8.42
C ARG A 226 11.95 4.42 6.91
N ILE A 227 11.60 3.40 6.12
CA ILE A 227 11.45 3.51 4.67
C ILE A 227 10.30 4.46 4.30
N ILE A 228 9.16 4.37 4.99
CA ILE A 228 8.01 5.24 4.77
C ILE A 228 8.36 6.69 5.14
N HIS A 229 9.02 6.90 6.28
CA HIS A 229 9.47 8.23 6.71
C HIS A 229 10.46 8.89 5.76
N ALA A 230 11.28 8.09 5.07
CA ALA A 230 12.33 8.54 4.16
C ALA A 230 11.87 8.70 2.70
N GLN A 231 10.58 8.50 2.40
CA GLN A 231 10.04 8.75 1.06
C GLN A 231 10.26 10.21 0.65
N THR A 232 10.53 10.44 -0.63
CA THR A 232 10.63 11.80 -1.17
C THR A 232 9.29 12.52 -1.03
N GLU A 233 9.31 13.66 -0.36
CA GLU A 233 8.19 14.58 -0.24
C GLU A 233 7.83 15.15 -1.62
N LEU A 234 6.56 15.03 -2.00
CA LEU A 234 5.95 15.78 -3.09
C LEU A 234 5.47 17.15 -2.60
N CYS A 235 4.70 17.15 -1.50
CA CYS A 235 4.15 18.37 -0.92
C CYS A 235 3.78 18.19 0.55
N ARG A 236 3.56 19.32 1.23
CA ARG A 236 3.01 19.36 2.58
C ARG A 236 1.64 19.99 2.57
N VAL A 237 0.69 19.36 3.25
CA VAL A 237 -0.68 19.87 3.37
C VAL A 237 -1.07 19.95 4.83
N LEU A 238 -1.48 21.13 5.28
CA LEU A 238 -2.16 21.29 6.56
C LEU A 238 -3.61 20.84 6.44
N VAL A 239 -4.02 19.96 7.33
CA VAL A 239 -5.38 19.43 7.45
C VAL A 239 -5.95 19.85 8.79
N LYS A 240 -6.96 20.73 8.78
CA LYS A 240 -7.67 21.18 9.98
C LYS A 240 -8.68 20.15 10.46
N GLN A 241 -8.15 19.05 11.01
CA GLN A 241 -8.93 17.99 11.63
C GLN A 241 -8.15 17.43 12.82
N PRO A 242 -8.50 17.82 14.06
CA PRO A 242 -7.76 17.41 15.25
C PRO A 242 -7.88 15.91 15.53
N ASP A 243 -9.00 15.31 15.15
CA ASP A 243 -9.23 13.87 15.25
C ASP A 243 -9.11 13.19 13.87
N LEU A 244 -7.88 12.88 13.47
CA LEU A 244 -7.55 12.28 12.19
C LEU A 244 -7.41 10.75 12.31
N GLU A 245 -8.35 9.99 11.71
CA GLU A 245 -8.35 8.52 11.77
C GLU A 245 -7.06 7.91 11.23
N PHE A 246 -6.55 8.42 10.10
CA PHE A 246 -5.29 7.97 9.52
C PHE A 246 -4.13 8.07 10.53
N ALA A 247 -4.05 9.16 11.31
CA ALA A 247 -3.02 9.31 12.35
C ALA A 247 -3.20 8.35 13.53
N ARG A 248 -4.44 8.04 13.91
CA ARG A 248 -4.72 7.03 14.94
C ARG A 248 -4.31 5.62 14.49
N GLN A 249 -4.52 5.30 13.21
CA GLN A 249 -4.21 3.98 12.65
C GLN A 249 -2.72 3.81 12.36
N HIS A 250 -2.05 4.88 11.91
CA HIS A 250 -0.65 4.89 11.54
C HIS A 250 0.21 5.66 12.54
N ARG A 251 0.00 5.42 13.85
CA ARG A 251 0.76 6.07 14.94
C ARG A 251 2.28 6.07 14.75
N PRO A 252 2.94 5.00 14.26
CA PRO A 252 4.39 5.04 13.99
C PRO A 252 4.82 6.09 12.95
N LEU A 253 3.90 6.64 12.16
CA LEU A 253 4.15 7.73 11.21
C LEU A 253 3.97 9.12 11.82
N VAL A 254 3.48 9.22 13.06
CA VAL A 254 3.27 10.49 13.76
C VAL A 254 4.60 11.01 14.34
N ARG A 255 4.90 12.28 14.08
CA ARG A 255 6.05 13.00 14.65
C ARG A 255 5.65 13.71 15.94
N ALA A 256 6.62 13.86 16.85
CA ALA A 256 6.41 14.66 18.04
C ALA A 256 6.34 16.16 17.69
N ASN A 257 5.43 16.88 18.34
CA ASN A 257 5.41 18.35 18.35
C ASN A 257 5.16 18.82 19.80
N PRO A 258 6.19 19.36 20.49
CA PRO A 258 6.05 19.79 21.89
C PRO A 258 4.97 20.87 22.12
N ALA A 259 4.62 21.65 21.10
CA ALA A 259 3.53 22.62 21.22
C ALA A 259 2.18 21.93 21.48
N THR A 260 1.97 20.74 20.88
CA THR A 260 0.71 19.99 21.04
C THR A 260 0.58 19.29 22.39
N ASP A 261 1.68 19.08 23.10
CA ASP A 261 1.65 18.51 24.46
C ASP A 261 0.99 19.48 25.45
N LYS A 262 1.11 20.79 25.20
CA LYS A 262 0.56 21.85 26.06
C LYS A 262 -0.81 22.33 25.60
N GLU A 263 -0.97 22.54 24.30
CA GLU A 263 -2.17 23.19 23.75
C GLU A 263 -3.19 22.20 23.17
N GLY A 264 -2.83 20.91 23.06
CA GLY A 264 -3.60 19.93 22.32
C GLY A 264 -3.39 20.02 20.81
N ILE A 265 -4.01 19.08 20.08
CA ILE A 265 -3.92 18.99 18.62
C ILE A 265 -5.10 19.75 18.00
N ALA A 266 -4.81 20.68 17.09
CA ALA A 266 -5.82 21.41 16.31
C ALA A 266 -5.87 20.99 14.84
N ALA A 267 -4.77 20.45 14.31
CA ALA A 267 -4.61 20.06 12.92
C ALA A 267 -3.45 19.07 12.76
N TYR A 268 -3.29 18.52 11.55
CA TYR A 268 -2.09 17.77 11.16
C TYR A 268 -1.48 18.38 9.90
N GLU A 269 -0.16 18.51 9.87
CA GLU A 269 0.61 18.67 8.63
C GLU A 269 0.95 17.28 8.10
N LEU A 270 0.47 16.99 6.90
CA LEU A 270 0.75 15.76 6.18
C LEU A 270 1.92 15.99 5.22
N VAL A 271 2.99 15.21 5.37
CA VAL A 271 4.07 15.14 4.38
C VAL A 271 3.70 14.04 3.38
N LEU A 272 3.26 14.43 2.18
CA LEU A 272 2.78 13.49 1.16
C LEU A 272 3.89 13.15 0.17
N ASN A 273 4.03 11.86 -0.18
CA ASN A 273 4.81 11.46 -1.35
C ASN A 273 3.99 11.62 -2.64
N PHE A 274 4.59 11.30 -3.79
CA PHE A 274 3.92 11.46 -5.09
C PHE A 274 2.69 10.55 -5.30
N ASN A 275 2.59 9.43 -4.57
CA ASN A 275 1.41 8.56 -4.55
C ASN A 275 0.33 9.04 -3.55
N GLY A 276 0.65 10.04 -2.73
CA GLY A 276 -0.27 10.60 -1.73
C GLY A 276 -0.28 9.84 -0.42
N ILE A 277 0.72 9.02 -0.14
CA ILE A 277 0.92 8.44 1.20
C ILE A 277 1.35 9.57 2.15
N PRO A 278 0.67 9.76 3.30
CA PRO A 278 1.20 10.57 4.39
C PRO A 278 2.38 9.84 5.04
N CYS A 279 3.58 10.16 4.55
CA CYS A 279 4.82 9.56 4.98
C CYS A 279 5.24 10.03 6.37
N GLN A 280 4.83 11.24 6.74
CA GLN A 280 4.94 11.78 8.10
C GLN A 280 3.67 12.56 8.45
N LEU A 281 3.25 12.47 9.70
CA LEU A 281 2.07 13.13 10.24
C LEU A 281 2.53 14.01 11.41
N ILE A 282 2.52 15.32 11.25
CA ILE A 282 3.00 16.26 12.27
C ILE A 282 1.77 16.92 12.92
N PRO A 283 1.42 16.61 14.18
CA PRO A 283 0.31 17.28 14.84
C PRO A 283 0.67 18.76 15.04
N ARG A 284 -0.30 19.66 14.92
CA ARG A 284 -0.11 21.12 15.02
C ARG A 284 -1.02 21.71 16.10
N ALA A 285 -0.47 22.61 16.91
CA ALA A 285 -1.15 23.25 18.01
C ALA A 285 -2.06 24.40 17.52
N PRO A 286 -3.09 24.80 18.29
CA PRO A 286 -3.92 25.97 18.00
C PRO A 286 -3.13 27.24 17.66
N SER A 287 -2.07 27.55 18.41
CA SER A 287 -1.23 28.72 18.19
C SER A 287 -0.54 28.74 16.82
N GLU A 288 -0.26 27.56 16.26
CA GLU A 288 0.45 27.37 14.98
C GLU A 288 -0.49 27.46 13.77
N VAL A 289 -1.80 27.25 13.97
CA VAL A 289 -2.75 27.12 12.85
C VAL A 289 -3.85 28.19 12.82
N ARG A 290 -3.80 29.17 13.73
CA ARG A 290 -4.79 30.24 13.87
C ARG A 290 -5.08 31.03 12.59
N ASN A 291 -4.09 31.17 11.70
CA ASN A 291 -4.21 31.96 10.47
C ASN A 291 -4.79 31.15 9.28
N TYR A 292 -5.01 29.84 9.45
CA TYR A 292 -5.53 28.98 8.40
C TYR A 292 -7.03 28.78 8.61
N THR A 293 -7.86 29.07 7.60
CA THR A 293 -9.33 29.01 7.73
C THR A 293 -9.95 27.79 7.04
N ALA A 294 -9.50 27.45 5.83
CA ALA A 294 -9.98 26.27 5.09
C ALA A 294 -9.55 24.93 5.72
N LYS A 295 -10.23 23.83 5.34
CA LYS A 295 -9.89 22.46 5.80
C LYS A 295 -8.50 22.03 5.34
N PHE A 296 -8.14 22.34 4.09
CA PHE A 296 -6.88 21.93 3.45
C PHE A 296 -6.07 23.15 3.01
N HIS A 297 -4.78 23.20 3.35
CA HIS A 297 -3.86 24.24 2.88
C HIS A 297 -2.56 23.62 2.39
N LEU A 298 -2.17 23.94 1.16
CA LEU A 298 -0.86 23.58 0.63
C LEU A 298 0.21 24.47 1.26
N LEU A 299 1.17 23.86 1.96
CA LEU A 299 2.23 24.55 2.69
C LEU A 299 3.52 24.66 1.86
N SER A 300 3.90 23.57 1.20
CA SER A 300 5.09 23.49 0.36
C SER A 300 4.89 22.51 -0.78
N VAL A 301 5.70 22.68 -1.84
CA VAL A 301 5.81 21.76 -2.96
C VAL A 301 7.29 21.52 -3.25
N ASN A 302 7.61 20.27 -3.58
CA ASN A 302 8.88 19.89 -4.17
C ASN A 302 8.74 19.88 -5.71
N ASP A 303 9.15 20.97 -6.35
CA ASP A 303 9.07 21.14 -7.80
C ASP A 303 9.76 20.01 -8.59
N ALA A 304 10.91 19.55 -8.10
CA ALA A 304 11.66 18.49 -8.76
C ALA A 304 10.91 17.16 -8.73
N GLU A 305 10.31 16.83 -7.58
CA GLU A 305 9.51 15.61 -7.44
C GLU A 305 8.21 15.69 -8.26
N GLN A 306 7.53 16.84 -8.28
CA GLN A 306 6.34 17.03 -9.12
C GLN A 306 6.65 16.89 -10.62
N LYS A 307 7.78 17.42 -11.09
CA LYS A 307 8.21 17.27 -12.50
C LYS A 307 8.54 15.82 -12.84
N LYS A 308 9.16 15.09 -11.91
CA LYS A 308 9.57 13.70 -12.10
C LYS A 308 8.41 12.70 -12.00
N ASN A 309 7.54 12.88 -11.00
CA ASN A 309 6.54 11.91 -10.57
C ASN A 309 5.11 12.49 -10.50
N GLY A 310 4.80 13.48 -11.34
CA GLY A 310 3.51 14.18 -11.36
C GLY A 310 2.32 13.41 -11.93
N CYS A 311 2.42 12.09 -12.16
CA CYS A 311 1.38 11.30 -12.84
C CYS A 311 0.04 11.24 -12.09
N ARG A 312 0.04 11.43 -10.76
CA ARG A 312 -1.18 11.53 -9.95
C ARG A 312 -1.92 12.87 -10.11
N LYS A 313 -1.28 13.85 -10.76
CA LYS A 313 -1.86 15.17 -11.04
C LYS A 313 -2.39 15.86 -9.78
N PHE A 314 -1.69 15.74 -8.65
CA PHE A 314 -2.12 16.35 -7.40
C PHE A 314 -1.88 17.86 -7.33
N LEU A 315 -0.93 18.35 -8.11
CA LEU A 315 -0.50 19.74 -8.11
C LEU A 315 -0.65 20.34 -9.50
N THR A 316 -1.00 21.62 -9.54
CA THR A 316 -1.08 22.44 -10.75
C THR A 316 -0.60 23.85 -10.44
N GLU A 317 -0.11 24.56 -11.45
CA GLU A 317 0.26 25.97 -11.30
C GLU A 317 -0.91 26.87 -11.72
N LYS A 318 -1.23 27.87 -10.89
CA LYS A 318 -2.19 28.93 -11.19
C LYS A 318 -1.57 30.28 -10.86
N GLY A 319 -1.38 31.13 -11.88
CA GLY A 319 -0.78 32.45 -11.69
C GLY A 319 0.64 32.40 -11.09
N GLY A 320 1.45 31.42 -11.50
CA GLY A 320 2.81 31.23 -11.00
C GLY A 320 2.92 30.67 -9.58
N LYS A 321 1.82 30.16 -9.00
CA LYS A 321 1.80 29.53 -7.67
C LYS A 321 1.22 28.13 -7.76
N TRP A 322 1.79 27.20 -6.99
CA TRP A 322 1.24 25.86 -6.85
C TRP A 322 -0.12 25.87 -6.15
N ALA A 323 -0.99 24.97 -6.59
CA ALA A 323 -2.30 24.73 -6.03
C ALA A 323 -2.64 23.24 -6.06
N LEU A 324 -3.48 22.80 -5.12
CA LEU A 324 -4.07 21.46 -5.12
C LEU A 324 -5.10 21.34 -6.25
N THR A 325 -5.08 20.23 -6.96
CA THR A 325 -6.09 19.88 -7.97
C THR A 325 -7.34 19.26 -7.34
N PRO A 326 -8.45 19.15 -8.08
CA PRO A 326 -9.61 18.37 -7.63
C PRO A 326 -9.27 16.93 -7.24
N GLU A 327 -8.34 16.29 -7.94
CA GLU A 327 -7.87 14.94 -7.63
C GLU A 327 -7.15 14.88 -6.26
N ALA A 328 -6.31 15.87 -5.95
CA ALA A 328 -5.68 15.97 -4.64
C ALA A 328 -6.68 16.25 -3.53
N LEU A 329 -7.63 17.16 -3.76
CA LEU A 329 -8.67 17.47 -2.78
C LEU A 329 -9.54 16.24 -2.49
N GLN A 330 -9.88 15.44 -3.51
CA GLN A 330 -10.61 14.20 -3.34
C GLN A 330 -9.80 13.15 -2.57
N HIS A 331 -8.49 13.05 -2.83
CA HIS A 331 -7.57 12.16 -2.11
C HIS A 331 -7.46 12.56 -0.62
N LEU A 332 -7.29 13.84 -0.34
CA LEU A 332 -7.26 14.39 1.02
C LEU A 332 -8.60 14.20 1.74
N ASP A 333 -9.72 14.37 1.04
CA ASP A 333 -11.04 14.10 1.58
C ASP A 333 -11.20 12.63 2.00
N LEU A 334 -10.74 11.69 1.16
CA LEU A 334 -10.71 10.26 1.51
C LEU A 334 -9.84 9.98 2.75
N LEU A 335 -8.63 10.55 2.82
CA LEU A 335 -7.74 10.38 3.98
C LEU A 335 -8.34 10.91 5.30
N THR A 336 -9.35 11.78 5.20
CA THR A 336 -9.93 12.49 6.34
C THR A 336 -11.37 12.09 6.66
N HIS A 337 -11.91 11.08 5.96
CA HIS A 337 -13.28 10.58 6.11
C HIS A 337 -13.38 9.38 7.06
#